data_AF-A0A5E7S7N6-F1
#
_entry.id   AF-A0A5E7S7N6-F1
#
_cell.length_a   1.000
_cell.length_b   1.000
_cell.length_c   1.000
_cell.angle_alpha   90.00
_cell.angle_beta   90.00
_cell.angle_gamma   90.00
#
_symmetry.space_group_name_H-M   'P 1'
#
loop_
_entity.id
_entity.type
_entity.pdbx_description
1 polymer ?
#
loop_
_entity_poly.entity_id
_entity_poly.type
_entity_poly.pdbx_seq_one_letter_code
_entity_poly.pdbx_strand_id
1 'polypeptide(L)'
;MDGFTLRHLTLAVALSTSMGMAFAATSNDFVDSAAAGGIAEIETSRLALEKSKSADIKEFANMMITDHSKANDELATLAKKHDIEVPDTTTLVKQAKEKILDMRDESFDAAYANNQVKAHEDTIELFKKEANTVTDDKVKGATELKAFAQKMLPALEKHLDMAKKLQAAHPDK
;
A
#
# COMPACT_ATOMS: atom_id res chain seq x y z
N MET A 1 59.21 5.31 -60.88
CA MET A 1 58.20 4.24 -61.05
C MET A 1 58.10 3.54 -59.70
N ASP A 2 56.88 3.11 -59.37
CA ASP A 2 56.45 2.36 -58.18
C ASP A 2 56.24 3.24 -56.93
N GLY A 3 55.08 3.35 -56.30
CA GLY A 3 53.77 2.70 -56.48
C GLY A 3 52.97 2.96 -55.20
N PHE A 4 51.73 3.43 -55.33
CA PHE A 4 50.78 3.76 -54.25
C PHE A 4 50.50 2.58 -53.30
N THR A 5 50.31 2.85 -52.00
CA THR A 5 49.08 2.43 -51.28
C THR A 5 48.96 3.09 -49.89
N LEU A 6 47.84 3.77 -49.68
CA LEU A 6 47.33 4.29 -48.42
C LEU A 6 46.51 3.19 -47.74
N ARG A 7 46.66 2.99 -46.42
CA ARG A 7 45.62 2.34 -45.61
C ARG A 7 45.68 2.79 -44.16
N HIS A 8 44.61 3.48 -43.76
CA HIS A 8 44.27 3.80 -42.38
C HIS A 8 44.15 2.54 -41.53
N LEU A 9 44.57 2.59 -40.26
CA LEU A 9 43.94 1.79 -39.22
C LEU A 9 43.91 2.55 -37.89
N THR A 10 42.69 2.74 -37.43
CA THR A 10 42.24 3.34 -36.17
C THR A 10 42.38 2.39 -34.99
N LEU A 11 42.74 2.98 -33.83
CA LEU A 11 42.18 2.83 -32.47
C LEU A 11 41.83 1.43 -31.90
N ALA A 12 42.34 1.15 -30.69
CA ALA A 12 41.53 0.57 -29.61
C ALA A 12 42.20 0.75 -28.24
N VAL A 13 41.72 1.72 -27.45
CA VAL A 13 41.90 1.72 -25.99
C VAL A 13 40.67 1.04 -25.41
N ALA A 14 40.85 -0.15 -24.84
CA ALA A 14 39.82 -0.85 -24.09
C ALA A 14 39.89 -0.41 -22.62
N LEU A 15 39.05 0.55 -22.23
CA LEU A 15 38.70 0.76 -20.82
C LEU A 15 37.39 0.01 -20.54
N SER A 16 37.51 -1.18 -19.95
CA SER A 16 36.40 -1.92 -19.39
C SER A 16 36.12 -1.43 -17.97
N THR A 17 35.29 -0.40 -17.84
CA THR A 17 34.62 -0.09 -16.56
C THR A 17 33.27 -0.79 -16.55
N SER A 18 33.20 -1.96 -15.93
CA SER A 18 31.92 -2.56 -15.52
C SER A 18 31.40 -1.77 -14.32
N MET A 19 30.68 -0.68 -14.59
CA MET A 19 29.88 -0.01 -13.56
C MET A 19 28.72 -0.96 -13.23
N GLY A 20 28.75 -1.57 -12.05
CA GLY A 20 27.60 -2.31 -11.53
C GLY A 20 26.40 -1.37 -11.52
N MET A 21 25.43 -1.62 -12.40
CA MET A 21 24.14 -0.95 -12.37
C MET A 21 23.46 -1.38 -11.07
N ALA A 22 23.56 -0.56 -10.04
CA ALA A 22 22.60 -0.59 -8.95
C ALA A 22 21.23 -0.30 -9.59
N PHE A 23 20.45 -1.33 -9.85
CA PHE A 23 19.09 -1.15 -10.35
C PHE A 23 18.33 -0.35 -9.29
N ALA A 24 17.90 0.86 -9.65
CA ALA A 24 16.99 1.63 -8.80
C ALA A 24 15.75 0.77 -8.50
N ALA A 25 15.29 0.83 -7.25
CA ALA A 25 14.06 0.18 -6.87
C ALA A 25 12.90 0.79 -7.69
N THR A 26 11.89 -0.02 -7.98
CA THR A 26 10.78 0.36 -8.87
C THR A 26 9.54 0.67 -8.03
N SER A 27 8.83 1.76 -8.32
CA SER A 27 7.53 2.04 -7.71
C SER A 27 6.48 1.04 -8.19
N ASN A 28 5.43 0.82 -7.39
CA ASN A 28 4.31 -0.04 -7.75
C ASN A 28 3.02 0.55 -7.14
N ASP A 29 2.07 0.92 -8.01
CA ASP A 29 0.84 1.61 -7.59
C ASP A 29 0.01 0.82 -6.57
N PHE A 30 -0.03 -0.52 -6.68
CA PHE A 30 -0.73 -1.36 -5.72
C PHE A 30 -0.05 -1.31 -4.35
N VAL A 31 1.28 -1.45 -4.31
CA VAL A 31 2.07 -1.36 -3.07
C VAL A 31 1.92 0.00 -2.42
N ASP A 32 2.04 1.08 -3.20
CA ASP A 32 1.91 2.46 -2.71
C ASP A 32 0.51 2.70 -2.12
N SER A 33 -0.54 2.29 -2.84
CA SER A 33 -1.92 2.49 -2.42
C SER A 33 -2.29 1.61 -1.21
N ALA A 34 -1.87 0.34 -1.20
CA ALA A 34 -2.14 -0.58 -0.09
C ALA A 34 -1.42 -0.15 1.19
N ALA A 35 -0.17 0.30 1.09
CA ALA A 35 0.58 0.84 2.24
C ALA A 35 -0.06 2.13 2.77
N ALA A 36 -0.41 3.07 1.89
CA ALA A 36 -1.08 4.31 2.30
C ALA A 36 -2.44 4.06 2.96
N GLY A 37 -3.26 3.17 2.38
CA GLY A 37 -4.55 2.77 2.91
C GLY A 37 -4.42 2.09 4.28
N GLY A 38 -3.54 1.09 4.40
CA GLY A 38 -3.31 0.39 5.66
C GLY A 38 -2.79 1.28 6.78
N ILE A 39 -1.95 2.27 6.49
CA ILE A 39 -1.51 3.26 7.49
C ILE A 39 -2.66 4.20 7.88
N ALA A 40 -3.49 4.62 6.93
CA ALA A 40 -4.66 5.45 7.23
C ALA A 40 -5.68 4.72 8.13
N GLU A 41 -5.94 3.44 7.87
CA GLU A 41 -6.77 2.57 8.72
C GLU A 41 -6.27 2.50 10.17
N ILE A 42 -4.96 2.35 10.35
CA ILE A 42 -4.34 2.33 11.68
C ILE A 42 -4.48 3.69 12.38
N GLU A 43 -4.19 4.79 11.70
CA GLU A 43 -4.25 6.13 12.30
C GLU A 43 -5.69 6.55 12.64
N THR A 44 -6.66 6.26 11.77
CA THR A 44 -8.08 6.51 12.04
C THR A 44 -8.57 5.69 13.23
N SER A 45 -8.16 4.43 13.33
CA SER A 45 -8.47 3.56 14.46
C SER A 45 -7.84 4.04 15.77
N ARG A 46 -6.60 4.55 15.74
CA ARG A 46 -5.97 5.19 16.91
C ARG A 46 -6.75 6.40 17.38
N LEU A 47 -7.25 7.23 16.46
CA LEU A 47 -8.13 8.33 16.84
C LEU A 47 -9.44 7.83 17.46
N ALA A 48 -10.01 6.74 16.95
CA ALA A 48 -11.23 6.17 17.52
C ALA A 48 -11.07 5.69 18.97
N LEU A 49 -9.90 5.11 19.29
CA LEU A 49 -9.58 4.77 20.68
C LEU A 49 -9.49 6.00 21.60
N GLU A 50 -9.06 7.15 21.07
CA GLU A 50 -8.96 8.41 21.81
C GLU A 50 -10.33 9.10 21.98
N LYS A 51 -11.14 9.15 20.92
CA LYS A 51 -12.35 9.98 20.86
C LYS A 51 -13.61 9.23 21.25
N SER A 52 -13.74 7.97 20.86
CA SER A 52 -14.98 7.23 21.08
C SER A 52 -15.15 6.86 22.56
N LYS A 53 -16.41 6.81 23.00
CA LYS A 53 -16.79 6.16 24.26
C LYS A 53 -17.46 4.80 24.04
N SER A 54 -17.78 4.46 22.79
CA SER A 54 -18.49 3.22 22.48
C SER A 54 -17.56 2.02 22.54
N ALA A 55 -18.03 0.94 23.17
CA ALA A 55 -17.25 -0.27 23.37
C ALA A 55 -17.00 -1.01 22.06
N ASP A 56 -17.99 -1.07 21.18
CA ASP A 56 -17.93 -1.73 19.87
C ASP A 56 -16.98 -1.02 18.89
N ILE A 57 -17.00 0.32 18.86
CA ILE A 57 -16.05 1.14 18.08
C ILE A 57 -14.62 0.88 18.56
N LYS A 58 -14.38 0.84 19.88
CA LYS A 58 -13.05 0.54 20.43
C LYS A 58 -12.59 -0.87 20.14
N GLU A 59 -13.48 -1.86 20.22
CA GLU A 59 -13.16 -3.25 19.88
C GLU A 59 -12.75 -3.37 18.41
N PHE A 60 -13.55 -2.78 17.51
CA PHE A 60 -13.25 -2.76 16.09
C PHE A 60 -11.95 -2.02 15.77
N ALA A 61 -11.71 -0.85 16.37
CA ALA A 61 -10.48 -0.09 16.18
C ALA A 61 -9.22 -0.88 16.61
N ASN A 62 -9.28 -1.63 17.72
CA ASN A 62 -8.17 -2.49 18.13
C ASN A 62 -7.92 -3.64 17.12
N MET A 63 -8.98 -4.21 16.55
CA MET A 63 -8.87 -5.21 15.49
C MET A 63 -8.20 -4.62 14.25
N MET A 64 -8.64 -3.44 13.79
CA MET A 64 -8.05 -2.77 12.63
C MET A 64 -6.57 -2.48 12.83
N ILE A 65 -6.18 -1.95 14.00
CA ILE A 65 -4.76 -1.69 14.31
C ILE A 65 -3.95 -2.99 14.21
N THR A 66 -4.47 -4.09 14.77
CA THR A 66 -3.75 -5.37 14.81
C THR A 66 -3.60 -5.96 13.41
N ASP A 67 -4.70 -6.09 12.68
CA ASP A 67 -4.74 -6.78 11.39
C ASP A 67 -4.02 -5.97 10.30
N HIS A 68 -4.24 -4.65 10.24
CA HIS A 68 -3.56 -3.79 9.26
C HIS A 68 -2.07 -3.61 9.56
N SER A 69 -1.64 -3.59 10.83
CA SER A 69 -0.20 -3.55 11.14
C SER A 69 0.48 -4.80 10.59
N LYS A 70 -0.12 -5.98 10.81
CA LYS A 70 0.40 -7.23 10.28
C LYS A 70 0.41 -7.27 8.74
N ALA A 71 -0.64 -6.78 8.10
CA ALA A 71 -0.71 -6.72 6.64
C ALA A 71 0.35 -5.77 6.06
N ASN A 72 0.57 -4.62 6.69
CA ASN A 72 1.61 -3.66 6.28
C ASN A 72 3.02 -4.23 6.45
N ASP A 73 3.29 -4.96 7.54
CA ASP A 73 4.59 -5.61 7.76
C ASP A 73 4.86 -6.70 6.70
N GLU A 74 3.83 -7.48 6.36
CA GLU A 74 3.92 -8.50 5.30
C GLU A 74 4.16 -7.86 3.93
N LEU A 75 3.42 -6.78 3.60
CA LEU A 75 3.60 -6.04 2.35
C LEU A 75 5.00 -5.40 2.26
N ALA A 76 5.48 -4.78 3.33
CA ALA A 76 6.81 -4.17 3.37
C ALA A 76 7.93 -5.21 3.20
N THR A 77 7.77 -6.38 3.83
CA THR A 77 8.68 -7.51 3.65
C THR A 77 8.70 -7.99 2.20
N LEU A 78 7.52 -8.10 1.59
CA LEU A 78 7.38 -8.52 0.20
C LEU A 78 7.99 -7.49 -0.76
N ALA A 79 7.68 -6.20 -0.58
CA ALA A 79 8.22 -5.13 -1.39
C ALA A 79 9.76 -5.10 -1.33
N LYS A 80 10.33 -5.22 -0.13
CA LYS A 80 11.78 -5.31 0.08
C LYS A 80 12.40 -6.52 -0.62
N LYS A 81 11.76 -7.69 -0.56
CA LYS A 81 12.24 -8.92 -1.22
C LYS A 81 12.37 -8.74 -2.75
N HIS A 82 11.52 -7.91 -3.34
CA HIS A 82 11.46 -7.69 -4.78
C HIS A 82 11.99 -6.33 -5.22
N ASP A 83 12.75 -5.61 -4.38
CA ASP A 83 13.30 -4.28 -4.67
C ASP A 83 12.23 -3.30 -5.20
N ILE A 84 11.05 -3.33 -4.57
CA ILE A 84 9.94 -2.41 -4.79
C ILE A 84 10.01 -1.33 -3.71
N GLU A 85 9.96 -0.06 -4.11
CA GLU A 85 9.92 1.03 -3.14
C GLU A 85 8.57 1.05 -2.41
N VAL A 86 8.62 1.34 -1.11
CA VAL A 86 7.43 1.64 -0.30
C VAL A 86 7.56 3.08 0.16
N PRO A 87 6.51 3.91 0.07
CA PRO A 87 6.57 5.28 0.56
C PRO A 87 6.95 5.33 2.04
N ASP A 88 7.70 6.37 2.41
CA ASP A 88 8.14 6.55 3.80
C ASP A 88 6.94 6.61 4.76
N THR A 89 7.00 5.79 5.83
CA THR A 89 5.91 5.66 6.79
C THR A 89 5.60 6.99 7.49
N THR A 90 6.61 7.82 7.77
CA THR A 90 6.38 9.14 8.40
C THR A 90 5.53 10.03 7.49
N THR A 91 5.82 10.01 6.20
CA THR A 91 5.05 10.72 5.16
C THR A 91 3.61 10.20 5.08
N LEU A 92 3.42 8.89 5.03
CA LEU A 92 2.08 8.28 5.00
C LEU A 92 1.27 8.59 6.26
N VAL A 93 1.88 8.52 7.45
CA VAL A 93 1.24 8.89 8.72
C VAL A 93 0.83 10.36 8.72
N LYS A 94 1.69 11.26 8.20
CA LYS A 94 1.34 12.67 8.07
C LYS A 94 0.12 12.86 7.16
N GLN A 95 0.11 12.23 6.00
CA GLN A 95 -1.03 12.29 5.06
C GLN A 95 -2.31 11.71 5.67
N ALA A 96 -2.22 10.60 6.39
CA ALA A 96 -3.35 10.01 7.11
C ALA A 96 -3.91 11.00 8.15
N LYS A 97 -3.04 11.62 8.95
CA LYS A 97 -3.45 12.61 9.95
C LYS A 97 -4.09 13.85 9.34
N GLU A 98 -3.64 14.30 8.18
CA GLU A 98 -4.26 15.41 7.45
C GLU A 98 -5.69 15.05 7.02
N LYS A 99 -5.93 13.86 6.46
CA LYS A 99 -7.27 13.38 6.08
C LYS A 99 -8.21 13.18 7.28
N ILE A 100 -7.65 12.79 8.42
CA ILE A 100 -8.41 12.61 9.67
C ILE A 100 -8.96 13.94 10.21
N LEU A 101 -8.34 15.08 9.87
CA LEU A 101 -8.86 16.39 10.31
C LEU A 101 -10.27 16.68 9.77
N ASP A 102 -10.63 16.06 8.65
CA ASP A 102 -11.94 16.20 8.01
C ASP A 102 -13.03 15.36 8.71
N MET A 103 -12.67 14.43 9.61
CA MET A 103 -13.60 13.58 10.36
C MET A 103 -14.07 14.20 11.69
N ARG A 104 -13.82 15.50 11.90
CA ARG A 104 -14.10 16.22 13.15
C ARG A 104 -15.54 16.74 13.19
N ASP A 105 -16.49 15.81 13.15
CA ASP A 105 -17.93 16.12 13.17
C ASP A 105 -18.56 15.92 14.55
N GLU A 106 -19.77 16.45 14.74
CA GLU A 106 -20.54 16.38 15.99
C GLU A 106 -20.85 14.94 16.45
N SER A 107 -20.85 13.97 15.53
CA SER A 107 -20.96 12.53 15.82
C SER A 107 -19.73 11.77 15.31
N PHE A 108 -18.64 11.81 16.08
CA PHE A 108 -17.39 11.12 15.75
C PHE A 108 -17.60 9.63 15.43
N ASP A 109 -18.43 8.92 16.21
CA ASP A 109 -18.65 7.47 16.04
C ASP A 109 -19.33 7.17 14.69
N ALA A 110 -20.28 8.01 14.26
CA ALA A 110 -20.94 7.87 12.95
C ALA A 110 -19.97 8.20 11.81
N ALA A 111 -19.21 9.30 11.92
CA ALA A 111 -18.19 9.67 10.93
C ALA A 111 -17.12 8.58 10.77
N TYR A 112 -16.68 7.98 11.89
CA TYR A 112 -15.74 6.85 11.88
C TYR A 112 -16.34 5.62 11.20
N ALA A 113 -17.55 5.21 11.57
CA ALA A 113 -18.19 4.04 10.96
C ALA A 113 -18.45 4.22 9.44
N ASN A 114 -18.91 5.40 9.03
CA ASN A 114 -19.09 5.77 7.63
C ASN A 114 -17.76 5.72 6.85
N ASN A 115 -16.70 6.30 7.40
CA ASN A 115 -15.38 6.29 6.78
C ASN A 115 -14.84 4.86 6.62
N GLN A 116 -14.98 4.04 7.66
CA GLN A 116 -14.51 2.65 7.66
C GLN A 116 -15.21 1.80 6.59
N VAL A 117 -16.52 1.97 6.39
CA VAL A 117 -17.24 1.31 5.28
C VAL A 117 -16.65 1.74 3.94
N LYS A 118 -16.50 3.05 3.71
CA LYS A 118 -16.01 3.57 2.43
C LYS A 118 -14.57 3.13 2.15
N ALA A 119 -13.69 3.23 3.13
CA ALA A 119 -12.29 2.85 3.01
C ALA A 119 -12.11 1.35 2.73
N HIS A 120 -12.92 0.50 3.37
CA HIS A 120 -12.91 -0.93 3.10
C HIS A 120 -13.47 -1.29 1.73
N GLU A 121 -14.53 -0.64 1.25
CA GLU A 121 -15.05 -0.84 -0.11
C GLU A 121 -13.98 -0.50 -1.16
N ASP A 122 -13.33 0.66 -1.03
CA ASP A 122 -12.25 1.08 -1.95
C ASP A 122 -11.04 0.14 -1.88
N THR A 123 -10.67 -0.31 -0.68
CA THR A 123 -9.56 -1.25 -0.49
C THR A 123 -9.87 -2.61 -1.09
N ILE A 124 -11.10 -3.12 -0.95
CA ILE A 124 -11.50 -4.39 -1.56
C ILE A 124 -11.45 -4.28 -3.08
N GLU A 125 -11.87 -3.16 -3.68
CA GLU A 125 -11.75 -2.96 -5.13
C GLU A 125 -10.29 -2.98 -5.59
N LEU A 126 -9.41 -2.27 -4.89
CA LEU A 126 -7.96 -2.28 -5.14
C LEU A 126 -7.39 -3.71 -5.09
N PHE A 127 -7.72 -4.46 -4.04
CA PHE A 127 -7.22 -5.81 -3.83
C PHE A 127 -7.83 -6.81 -4.83
N LYS A 128 -9.10 -6.66 -5.21
CA LYS A 128 -9.73 -7.48 -6.27
C LYS A 128 -9.06 -7.23 -7.62
N LYS A 129 -8.72 -5.98 -7.94
CA LYS A 129 -7.99 -5.66 -9.16
C LYS A 129 -6.65 -6.41 -9.20
N GLU A 130 -5.84 -6.27 -8.15
CA GLU A 130 -4.53 -6.93 -8.08
C GLU A 130 -4.64 -8.46 -8.08
N ALA A 131 -5.58 -9.02 -7.30
CA ALA A 131 -5.83 -10.46 -7.22
C ALA A 131 -6.23 -11.10 -8.57
N ASN A 132 -6.78 -10.30 -9.50
CA ASN A 132 -7.23 -10.75 -10.82
C ASN A 132 -6.30 -10.33 -11.96
N THR A 133 -5.22 -9.60 -11.68
CA THR A 133 -4.24 -9.19 -12.69
C THR A 133 -3.59 -10.42 -13.35
N VAL A 134 -3.34 -10.32 -14.67
CA VAL A 134 -2.44 -11.24 -15.39
C VAL A 134 -1.01 -10.80 -15.10
N THR A 135 -0.21 -11.70 -14.55
CA THR A 135 1.17 -11.40 -14.14
C THR A 135 2.10 -11.37 -15.35
N ASP A 136 3.02 -10.41 -15.36
CA ASP A 136 4.16 -10.36 -16.28
C ASP A 136 5.44 -10.62 -15.47
N ASP A 137 6.21 -11.63 -15.84
CA ASP A 137 7.45 -12.02 -15.15
C ASP A 137 8.52 -10.90 -15.17
N LYS A 138 8.34 -9.88 -16.02
CA LYS A 138 9.19 -8.68 -16.04
C LYS A 138 8.83 -7.67 -14.94
N VAL A 139 7.64 -7.77 -14.37
CA VAL A 139 7.20 -6.92 -13.25
C VAL A 139 7.62 -7.59 -11.95
N LYS A 140 8.51 -6.92 -11.21
CA LYS A 140 9.06 -7.45 -9.96
C LYS A 140 7.94 -7.77 -8.98
N GLY A 141 7.96 -9.00 -8.45
CA GLY A 141 7.03 -9.45 -7.40
C GLY A 141 5.57 -9.62 -7.81
N ALA A 142 5.22 -9.53 -9.11
CA ALA A 142 3.82 -9.55 -9.56
C ALA A 142 3.05 -10.79 -9.09
N THR A 143 3.66 -11.97 -9.15
CA THR A 143 3.04 -13.23 -8.70
C THR A 143 2.78 -13.23 -7.20
N GLU A 144 3.75 -12.79 -6.40
CA GLU A 144 3.59 -12.71 -4.96
C GLU A 144 2.64 -11.59 -4.51
N LEU A 145 2.62 -10.44 -5.20
CA LEU A 145 1.67 -9.35 -4.92
C LEU A 145 0.23 -9.78 -5.21
N LYS A 146 0.01 -10.46 -6.33
CA LYS A 146 -1.27 -11.12 -6.64
C LYS A 146 -1.68 -12.10 -5.53
N ALA A 147 -0.77 -12.95 -5.09
CA ALA A 147 -1.03 -13.92 -4.02
C ALA A 147 -1.33 -13.23 -2.67
N PHE A 148 -0.60 -12.16 -2.35
CA PHE A 148 -0.85 -11.33 -1.17
C PHE A 148 -2.25 -10.70 -1.23
N ALA A 149 -2.62 -10.13 -2.37
CA ALA A 149 -3.95 -9.55 -2.56
C ALA A 149 -5.06 -10.59 -2.35
N GLN A 150 -4.92 -11.77 -2.96
CA GLN A 150 -5.85 -12.89 -2.77
C GLN A 150 -5.96 -13.33 -1.30
N LYS A 151 -4.83 -13.39 -0.60
CA LYS A 151 -4.77 -13.78 0.82
C LYS A 151 -5.50 -12.79 1.75
N MET A 152 -5.44 -11.50 1.45
CA MET A 152 -6.01 -10.45 2.31
C MET A 152 -7.51 -10.25 2.10
N LEU A 153 -8.05 -10.56 0.91
CA LEU A 153 -9.45 -10.33 0.56
C LEU A 153 -10.47 -10.86 1.61
N PRO A 154 -10.36 -12.11 2.13
CA PRO A 154 -11.32 -12.59 3.12
C PRO A 154 -11.34 -11.79 4.42
N ALA A 155 -10.19 -11.25 4.85
CA ALA A 155 -10.12 -10.41 6.04
C ALA A 155 -10.76 -9.04 5.78
N LEU A 156 -10.43 -8.43 4.64
CA LEU A 156 -11.01 -7.15 4.23
C LEU A 156 -12.55 -7.21 4.11
N GLU A 157 -13.07 -8.30 3.50
CA GLU A 157 -14.53 -8.51 3.38
C GLU A 157 -15.19 -8.68 4.76
N LYS A 158 -14.54 -9.41 5.68
CA LYS A 158 -15.01 -9.53 7.06
C LYS A 158 -15.00 -8.18 7.79
N HIS A 159 -13.95 -7.39 7.61
CA HIS A 159 -13.85 -6.06 8.22
C HIS A 159 -14.94 -5.13 7.68
N LEU A 160 -15.23 -5.16 6.37
CA LEU A 160 -16.35 -4.40 5.77
C LEU A 160 -17.69 -4.78 6.39
N ASP A 161 -17.96 -6.08 6.57
CA ASP A 161 -19.20 -6.54 7.21
C ASP A 161 -19.33 -6.04 8.65
N MET A 162 -18.21 -5.96 9.37
CA MET A 162 -18.17 -5.40 10.73
C MET A 162 -18.37 -3.89 10.72
N ALA A 163 -17.74 -3.16 9.79
CA ALA A 163 -17.93 -1.73 9.62
C ALA A 163 -19.39 -1.37 9.29
N LYS A 164 -20.06 -2.16 8.43
CA LYS A 164 -21.49 -1.99 8.12
C LYS A 164 -22.39 -2.19 9.33
N LYS A 165 -22.05 -3.13 10.23
CA LYS A 165 -22.77 -3.31 11.50
C LYS A 165 -22.57 -2.13 12.45
N LEU A 166 -21.36 -1.58 12.52
CA LEU A 166 -21.08 -0.37 13.28
C LEU A 166 -21.86 0.83 12.72
N GLN A 167 -21.85 1.02 11.40
CA GLN A 167 -22.60 2.11 10.75
C GLN A 167 -24.09 2.03 11.08
N ALA A 168 -24.68 0.83 11.08
CA ALA A 168 -26.07 0.64 11.46
C ALA A 168 -26.34 0.92 12.96
N ALA A 169 -25.36 0.67 13.83
CA ALA A 169 -25.46 0.93 15.27
C ALA A 169 -25.22 2.41 15.65
N HIS A 170 -24.49 3.14 14.80
CA HIS A 170 -24.10 4.54 14.99
C HIS A 170 -24.56 5.41 13.81
N PRO A 171 -25.88 5.55 13.57
CA PRO A 171 -26.38 6.35 12.45
C PRO A 171 -26.06 7.83 12.63
N ASP A 172 -25.92 8.54 11.51
CA ASP A 172 -25.91 10.00 11.52
C ASP A 172 -27.19 10.54 12.15
N LYS A 173 -27.06 11.59 12.97
CA LYS A 173 -28.18 12.22 13.67
C LYS A 173 -29.00 13.13 12.77
#